data_AF-A0A2V7YDB3-F1
#
_entry.id   AF-A0A2V7YDB3-F1
#
_cell.length_a   1.000
_cell.length_b   1.000
_cell.length_c   1.000
_cell.angle_alpha   90.00
_cell.angle_beta   90.00
_cell.angle_gamma   90.00
#
_symmetry.space_group_name_H-M   'P 1'
#
loop_
_entity.id
_entity.type
_entity.pdbx_description
1 polymer ?
#
loop_
_entity_poly.entity_id
_entity_poly.type
_entity_poly.pdbx_seq_one_letter_code
_entity_poly.pdbx_strand_id
1 'polypeptide(L)'
;MTMMLVFLIAAVAAGQRSTEDIIQRELATSRAYETLEVLADNIGARLSGSSNAAAAVSWAKTTFQKWSIPVQTEKVIVPHWVRGVEDARLVLHRNQKIVLTALGGSVATTAQGITADVVELTSFDELKSVNIKGKIVFFNNPIDMDMVRAHRGFEAYSKAVVFRGEG
;
A
#
# COMPACT_ATOMS: atom_id res chain seq x y z
N MET A 1 47.52 -55.61 23.60
CA MET A 1 46.44 -56.29 22.86
C MET A 1 45.19 -55.46 23.05
N THR A 2 44.76 -54.86 21.95
CA THR A 2 43.72 -53.86 21.76
C THR A 2 42.35 -54.35 22.21
N MET A 3 41.55 -53.52 22.89
CA MET A 3 40.11 -53.54 22.64
C MET A 3 39.48 -52.16 22.87
N MET A 4 39.16 -51.57 21.72
CA MET A 4 38.50 -50.31 21.47
C MET A 4 37.05 -50.38 21.95
N LEU A 5 36.61 -49.49 22.83
CA LEU A 5 35.19 -49.31 23.14
C LEU A 5 34.67 -48.11 22.33
N VAL A 6 33.79 -48.42 21.38
CA VAL A 6 33.23 -47.53 20.38
C VAL A 6 32.24 -46.57 21.03
N PHE A 7 32.49 -45.26 20.95
CA PHE A 7 31.47 -44.24 21.21
C PHE A 7 30.45 -44.25 20.08
N LEU A 8 29.23 -44.70 20.39
CA LEU A 8 28.09 -44.59 19.49
C LEU A 8 27.64 -43.12 19.45
N ILE A 9 28.18 -42.35 18.51
CA ILE A 9 27.64 -41.03 18.18
C ILE A 9 26.36 -41.27 17.38
N ALA A 10 25.22 -41.22 18.05
CA ALA A 10 23.94 -41.05 17.37
C ALA A 10 23.93 -39.65 16.75
N ALA A 11 24.32 -39.55 15.48
CA ALA A 11 24.08 -38.36 14.69
C ALA A 11 22.54 -38.20 14.60
N VAL A 12 21.99 -37.29 15.39
CA VAL A 12 20.65 -36.77 15.13
C VAL A 12 20.76 -36.07 13.78
N ALA A 13 20.37 -36.77 12.72
CA ALA A 13 20.15 -36.14 11.44
C ALA A 13 19.07 -35.07 11.67
N ALA A 14 19.48 -33.81 11.75
CA ALA A 14 18.57 -32.69 11.73
C ALA A 14 17.85 -32.78 10.38
N GLY A 15 16.69 -33.43 10.37
CA GLY A 15 15.90 -33.63 9.17
C GLY A 15 15.60 -32.28 8.56
N GLN A 16 16.17 -32.00 7.40
CA GLN A 16 15.74 -30.91 6.55
C GLN A 16 14.24 -31.13 6.31
N ARG A 17 13.38 -30.31 6.92
CA ARG A 17 11.94 -30.35 6.64
C ARG A 17 11.78 -30.13 5.15
N SER A 18 11.00 -30.99 4.50
CA SER A 18 10.73 -30.78 3.09
C SER A 18 9.93 -29.48 2.92
N THR A 19 10.05 -28.84 1.75
CA THR A 19 9.26 -27.64 1.44
C THR A 19 7.76 -27.90 1.63
N GLU A 20 7.32 -29.10 1.28
CA GLU A 20 5.93 -29.53 1.42
C GLU A 20 5.49 -29.54 2.90
N ASP A 21 6.32 -30.08 3.81
CA ASP A 21 6.00 -30.10 5.24
C ASP A 21 5.87 -28.69 5.83
N ILE A 22 6.67 -27.74 5.32
CA ILE A 22 6.58 -26.34 5.74
C ILE A 22 5.27 -25.73 5.25
N ILE A 23 4.93 -25.92 3.97
CA ILE A 23 3.69 -25.40 3.38
C ILE A 23 2.48 -25.96 4.13
N GLN A 24 2.40 -27.28 4.30
CA GLN A 24 1.27 -27.93 4.98
C GLN A 24 1.12 -27.44 6.42
N ARG A 25 2.23 -27.28 7.16
CA ARG A 25 2.19 -26.73 8.51
C ARG A 25 1.64 -25.30 8.53
N GLU A 26 2.16 -24.42 7.69
CA GLU A 26 1.75 -23.01 7.73
C GLU A 26 0.29 -22.84 7.29
N LEU A 27 -0.16 -23.60 6.28
CA LEU A 27 -1.58 -23.63 5.86
C LEU A 27 -2.52 -24.16 6.94
N ALA A 28 -2.04 -24.99 7.86
CA ALA A 28 -2.81 -25.49 9.00
C ALA A 28 -2.91 -24.50 10.17
N THR A 29 -2.26 -23.33 10.09
CA THR A 29 -2.24 -22.32 11.18
C THR A 29 -2.79 -20.97 10.75
N SER A 30 -3.28 -20.18 11.71
CA SER A 30 -3.78 -18.80 11.51
C SER A 30 -2.70 -17.72 11.66
N ARG A 31 -1.44 -18.10 11.87
CA ARG A 31 -0.36 -17.17 12.25
C ARG A 31 -0.19 -16.00 11.28
N ALA A 32 -0.33 -16.24 9.97
CA ALA A 32 -0.23 -15.18 8.97
C ALA A 32 -1.38 -14.16 9.09
N TYR A 33 -2.59 -14.63 9.39
CA TYR A 33 -3.76 -13.78 9.60
C TYR A 33 -3.63 -12.97 10.89
N GLU A 34 -3.22 -13.60 11.99
CA GLU A 34 -2.97 -12.93 13.28
C GLU A 34 -1.86 -11.86 13.16
N THR A 35 -0.81 -12.15 12.39
CA THR A 35 0.25 -11.17 12.07
C THR A 35 -0.33 -9.99 11.29
N LEU A 36 -1.19 -10.25 10.31
CA LEU A 36 -1.84 -9.22 9.51
C LEU A 36 -2.79 -8.37 10.36
N GLU A 37 -3.58 -8.97 11.24
CA GLU A 37 -4.50 -8.29 12.17
C GLU A 37 -3.76 -7.24 13.00
N VAL A 38 -2.59 -7.59 13.57
CA VAL A 38 -1.80 -6.61 14.34
C VAL A 38 -1.37 -5.42 13.48
N LEU A 39 -0.96 -5.66 12.23
CA LEU A 39 -0.53 -4.60 11.32
C LEU A 39 -1.71 -3.77 10.79
N ALA A 40 -2.83 -4.40 10.46
CA ALA A 40 -3.96 -3.80 9.77
C ALA A 40 -4.95 -3.14 10.74
N ASP A 41 -5.23 -3.78 11.87
CA ASP A 41 -6.30 -3.37 12.77
C ASP A 41 -5.74 -2.64 13.99
N ASN A 42 -4.65 -3.16 14.57
CA ASN A 42 -4.08 -2.56 15.79
C ASN A 42 -3.16 -1.38 15.48
N ILE A 43 -2.31 -1.49 14.47
CA ILE A 43 -1.43 -0.39 14.03
C ILE A 43 -2.12 0.51 13.00
N GLY A 44 -2.87 -0.08 12.06
CA GLY A 44 -3.64 0.69 11.07
C GLY A 44 -2.82 1.26 9.91
N ALA A 45 -3.34 2.36 9.36
CA ALA A 45 -2.75 3.05 8.22
C ALA A 45 -1.33 3.54 8.55
N ARG A 46 -0.38 3.18 7.68
CA ARG A 46 1.06 3.27 7.95
C ARG A 46 1.83 3.93 6.80
N LEU A 47 1.39 5.14 6.43
CA LEU A 47 2.09 5.96 5.43
C LEU A 47 3.53 6.23 5.89
N SER A 48 4.50 6.17 4.97
CA SER A 48 5.90 6.45 5.27
C SER A 48 6.07 7.78 6.00
N GLY A 49 6.84 7.78 7.08
CA GLY A 49 7.05 8.96 7.93
C GLY A 49 5.94 9.26 8.93
N SER A 50 4.88 8.45 9.01
CA SER A 50 3.85 8.55 10.06
C SER A 50 4.28 7.85 11.37
N SER A 51 3.60 8.20 12.47
CA SER A 51 3.76 7.52 13.76
C SER A 51 3.45 6.03 13.68
N ASN A 52 2.43 5.65 12.91
CA ASN A 52 2.02 4.25 12.74
C ASN A 52 3.04 3.45 11.92
N ALA A 53 3.69 4.06 10.92
CA ALA A 53 4.80 3.43 10.23
C ALA A 53 5.98 3.15 11.18
N ALA A 54 6.31 4.09 12.07
CA ALA A 54 7.32 3.88 13.11
C ALA A 54 6.91 2.78 14.10
N ALA A 55 5.63 2.73 14.49
CA ALA A 55 5.10 1.67 15.33
C ALA A 55 5.19 0.29 14.66
N ALA A 56 4.88 0.20 13.36
CA ALA A 56 5.02 -1.03 12.58
C ALA A 56 6.47 -1.53 12.52
N VAL A 57 7.44 -0.65 12.32
CA VAL A 57 8.87 -1.00 12.33
C VAL A 57 9.30 -1.53 13.71
N SER A 58 8.88 -0.84 14.79
CA SER A 58 9.18 -1.26 16.17
C SER A 58 8.57 -2.62 16.50
N TRP A 59 7.31 -2.83 16.11
CA TRP A 59 6.62 -4.10 16.26
C TRP A 59 7.32 -5.21 15.49
N ALA A 60 7.66 -4.99 14.21
CA ALA A 60 8.33 -5.99 13.37
C ALA A 60 9.67 -6.41 13.97
N LYS A 61 10.50 -5.45 14.40
CA LYS A 61 11.76 -5.73 15.09
C LYS A 61 11.57 -6.61 16.32
N THR A 62 10.64 -6.24 17.18
CA THR A 62 10.35 -6.98 18.43
C THR A 62 9.84 -8.39 18.13
N THR A 63 8.96 -8.53 17.13
CA THR A 63 8.41 -9.82 16.71
C THR A 63 9.49 -10.74 16.16
N PHE A 64 10.41 -10.22 15.33
CA PHE A 64 11.53 -11.01 14.82
C PHE A 64 12.48 -11.46 15.94
N GLN A 65 12.76 -10.59 16.90
CA GLN A 65 13.56 -10.96 18.10
C GLN A 65 12.90 -12.08 18.90
N LYS A 66 11.57 -12.02 19.12
CA LYS A 66 10.79 -13.08 19.80
C LYS A 66 10.84 -14.41 19.04
N TRP A 67 10.91 -14.36 17.72
CA TRP A 67 11.04 -15.56 16.87
C TRP A 67 12.49 -16.03 16.71
N SER A 68 13.43 -15.39 17.41
CA SER A 68 14.87 -15.67 17.29
C SER A 68 15.39 -15.53 15.86
N ILE A 69 14.79 -14.63 15.08
CA ILE A 69 15.24 -14.29 13.72
C ILE A 69 16.20 -13.09 13.83
N PRO A 70 17.41 -13.16 13.23
CA PRO A 70 18.32 -12.02 13.16
C PRO A 70 17.63 -10.82 12.50
N VAL A 71 17.66 -9.66 13.17
CA VAL A 71 16.99 -8.45 12.69
C VAL A 71 17.82 -7.20 12.98
N GLN A 72 17.86 -6.32 11.99
CA GLN A 72 18.47 -5.00 12.07
C GLN A 72 17.51 -3.96 11.47
N THR A 73 17.63 -2.71 11.92
CA THR A 73 16.84 -1.60 11.40
C THR A 73 17.77 -0.59 10.72
N GLU A 74 17.41 -0.17 9.52
CA GLU A 74 18.17 0.82 8.76
C GLU A 74 17.39 2.13 8.68
N LYS A 75 18.10 3.25 8.82
CA LYS A 75 17.49 4.57 8.77
C LYS A 75 17.27 4.98 7.31
N VAL A 76 16.04 5.36 6.98
CA VAL A 76 15.66 5.85 5.65
C VAL A 76 15.06 7.25 5.77
N ILE A 77 15.45 8.16 4.88
CA ILE A 77 14.86 9.50 4.77
C ILE A 77 13.68 9.43 3.82
N VAL A 78 12.53 9.96 4.24
CA VAL A 78 11.30 9.97 3.44
C VAL A 78 10.69 11.38 3.44
N PRO A 79 10.01 11.78 2.35
CA PRO A 79 9.17 12.97 2.37
C PRO A 79 8.07 12.85 3.43
N HIS A 80 7.77 13.96 4.12
CA HIS A 80 6.68 14.01 5.09
C HIS A 80 5.53 14.86 4.54
N TRP A 81 4.43 14.20 4.23
CA TRP A 81 3.19 14.83 3.79
C TRP A 81 2.06 14.37 4.69
N VAL A 82 1.28 15.33 5.20
CA VAL A 82 0.13 15.09 6.07
C VAL A 82 -1.12 15.56 5.35
N ARG A 83 -2.06 14.64 5.16
CA ARG A 83 -3.36 14.95 4.56
C ARG A 83 -4.12 15.93 5.44
N GLY A 84 -4.61 17.01 4.84
CA GLY A 84 -5.46 18.00 5.49
C GLY A 84 -6.95 17.66 5.43
N VAL A 85 -7.79 18.68 5.62
CA VAL A 85 -9.24 18.58 5.44
C VAL A 85 -9.58 18.50 3.95
N GLU A 86 -10.53 17.65 3.61
CA GLU A 86 -11.00 17.41 2.25
C GLU A 86 -12.53 17.50 2.22
N ASP A 87 -13.05 18.42 1.42
CA ASP A 87 -14.48 18.53 1.12
C ASP A 87 -14.65 19.08 -0.30
N ALA A 88 -15.61 18.55 -1.05
CA ALA A 88 -16.08 19.20 -2.25
C ALA A 88 -17.54 18.88 -2.51
N ARG A 89 -18.16 19.75 -3.30
CA ARG A 89 -19.57 19.68 -3.65
C ARG A 89 -19.79 20.15 -5.07
N LEU A 90 -20.73 19.54 -5.77
CA LEU A 90 -21.35 20.16 -6.94
C LEU A 90 -22.28 21.26 -6.42
N VAL A 91 -22.04 22.50 -6.82
CA VAL A 91 -22.77 23.67 -6.30
C VAL A 91 -23.93 24.12 -7.21
N LEU A 92 -23.90 23.73 -8.48
CA LEU A 92 -24.95 24.03 -9.47
C LEU A 92 -25.72 22.76 -9.86
N HIS A 93 -26.94 22.94 -10.37
CA HIS A 93 -27.95 21.90 -10.70
C HIS A 93 -28.50 21.14 -9.49
N ARG A 94 -27.63 20.60 -8.65
CA ARG A 94 -27.96 19.97 -7.37
C ARG A 94 -26.81 20.19 -6.40
N ASN A 95 -27.13 20.65 -5.19
CA ASN A 95 -26.13 20.77 -4.14
C ASN A 95 -25.76 19.38 -3.59
N GLN A 96 -24.75 18.76 -4.19
CA GLN A 96 -24.40 17.36 -3.95
C GLN A 96 -22.97 17.22 -3.42
N LYS A 97 -22.81 16.52 -2.30
CA LYS A 97 -21.49 16.19 -1.74
C LYS A 97 -20.74 15.23 -2.68
N ILE A 98 -19.45 15.50 -2.90
CA ILE A 98 -18.53 14.61 -3.61
C ILE A 98 -17.66 13.91 -2.57
N VAL A 99 -17.58 12.59 -2.65
CA VAL A 99 -16.59 11.81 -1.89
C VAL A 99 -15.30 11.84 -2.67
N LEU A 100 -14.25 12.39 -2.07
CA LEU A 100 -12.95 12.56 -2.70
C LEU A 100 -11.83 12.32 -1.71
N THR A 101 -10.63 12.22 -2.25
CA THR A 101 -9.41 12.30 -1.47
C THR A 101 -8.31 12.96 -2.29
N ALA A 102 -7.44 13.74 -1.65
CA ALA A 102 -6.30 14.36 -2.30
C ALA A 102 -5.27 13.31 -2.72
N LEU A 103 -4.60 13.59 -3.83
CA LEU A 103 -3.41 12.84 -4.20
C LEU A 103 -2.27 13.19 -3.25
N GLY A 104 -1.46 12.18 -2.88
CA GLY A 104 -0.33 12.39 -1.98
C GLY A 104 0.64 13.41 -2.57
N GLY A 105 1.04 14.39 -1.76
CA GLY A 105 1.89 15.50 -2.21
C GLY A 105 1.14 16.71 -2.77
N SER A 106 -0.18 16.63 -2.93
CA SER A 106 -0.98 17.80 -3.35
C SER A 106 -0.91 18.94 -2.33
N VAL A 107 -0.92 20.16 -2.83
CA VAL A 107 -0.97 21.39 -2.02
C VAL A 107 -2.41 21.70 -1.59
N ALA A 108 -2.55 22.42 -0.48
CA ALA A 108 -3.86 22.87 -0.03
C ALA A 108 -4.44 23.95 -0.96
N THR A 109 -5.76 23.98 -1.09
CA THR A 109 -6.47 25.16 -1.62
C THR A 109 -6.31 26.35 -0.67
N THR A 110 -6.68 27.56 -1.12
CA THR A 110 -6.80 28.71 -0.21
C THR A 110 -7.84 28.45 0.88
N ALA A 111 -7.81 29.24 1.95
CA ALA A 111 -8.74 29.10 3.06
C ALA A 111 -10.22 29.31 2.64
N GLN A 112 -10.46 30.04 1.55
CA GLN A 112 -11.78 30.27 0.97
C GLN A 112 -12.24 29.12 0.05
N GLY A 113 -11.37 28.12 -0.18
CA GLY A 113 -11.61 27.07 -1.17
C GLY A 113 -11.51 27.57 -2.60
N ILE A 114 -11.83 26.68 -3.54
CA ILE A 114 -11.88 26.99 -4.99
C ILE A 114 -13.26 26.59 -5.48
N THR A 115 -13.96 27.52 -6.15
CA THR A 115 -15.17 27.24 -6.91
C THR A 115 -14.93 27.64 -8.35
N ALA A 116 -15.06 26.69 -9.27
CA ALA A 116 -14.81 26.89 -10.69
C ALA A 116 -15.60 25.87 -11.52
N ASP A 117 -15.74 26.16 -12.82
CA ASP A 117 -16.29 25.19 -13.77
C ASP A 117 -15.40 23.96 -13.86
N VAL A 118 -16.02 22.80 -14.03
CA VAL A 118 -15.33 21.55 -14.31
C VAL A 118 -15.21 21.35 -15.81
N VAL A 119 -14.03 20.97 -16.28
CA VAL A 119 -13.80 20.50 -17.66
C VAL A 119 -13.44 19.03 -17.59
N GLU A 120 -14.26 18.20 -18.21
CA GLU A 120 -13.99 16.80 -18.40
C GLU A 120 -13.03 16.60 -19.57
N LEU A 121 -11.99 15.81 -19.37
CA LEU A 121 -11.03 15.40 -20.39
C LEU A 121 -10.77 13.90 -20.28
N THR A 122 -10.39 13.28 -21.38
CA THR A 122 -10.03 11.84 -21.41
C THR A 122 -8.54 11.59 -21.63
N SER A 123 -7.78 12.63 -22.01
CA SER A 123 -6.35 12.51 -22.30
C SER A 123 -5.55 13.80 -22.04
N PHE A 124 -4.23 13.69 -21.90
CA PHE A 124 -3.33 14.84 -21.83
C PHE A 124 -3.23 15.61 -23.15
N ASP A 125 -3.58 15.00 -24.29
CA ASP A 125 -3.59 15.69 -25.58
C ASP A 125 -4.77 16.65 -25.69
N GLU A 126 -5.94 16.29 -25.15
CA GLU A 126 -7.08 17.22 -25.04
C GLU A 126 -6.76 18.43 -24.14
N LEU A 127 -5.91 18.24 -23.13
CA LEU A 127 -5.45 19.35 -22.26
C LEU A 127 -4.77 20.47 -23.07
N LYS A 128 -4.11 20.13 -24.19
CA LYS A 128 -3.37 21.09 -25.03
C LYS A 128 -4.29 21.90 -25.94
N SER A 129 -5.49 21.40 -26.23
CA SER A 129 -6.43 22.03 -27.17
C SER A 129 -7.54 22.84 -26.50
N VAL A 130 -7.68 22.75 -25.17
CA VAL A 130 -8.76 23.40 -24.41
C VAL A 130 -8.20 24.49 -23.49
N ASN A 131 -8.88 25.64 -23.41
CA ASN A 131 -8.55 26.67 -22.42
C ASN A 131 -9.02 26.25 -21.02
N ILE A 132 -8.07 25.82 -20.19
CA ILE A 132 -8.31 25.35 -18.81
C ILE A 132 -8.08 26.43 -17.75
N LYS A 133 -7.71 27.65 -18.12
CA LYS A 133 -7.36 28.69 -17.15
C LYS A 133 -8.55 29.01 -16.25
N GLY A 134 -8.36 28.82 -14.94
CA GLY A 134 -9.38 29.07 -13.92
C GLY A 134 -10.47 27.99 -13.82
N LYS A 135 -10.23 26.80 -14.38
CA LYS A 135 -11.17 25.66 -14.34
C LYS A 135 -10.59 24.50 -13.53
N ILE A 136 -11.46 23.64 -13.01
CA ILE A 136 -11.08 22.36 -12.39
C ILE A 136 -11.07 21.31 -13.49
N VAL A 137 -9.92 20.69 -13.74
CA VAL A 137 -9.80 19.62 -14.73
C VAL A 137 -10.19 18.29 -14.09
N PHE A 138 -11.11 17.58 -14.73
CA PHE A 138 -11.52 16.23 -14.36
C PHE A 138 -11.11 15.26 -15.46
N PHE A 139 -10.09 14.45 -15.19
CA PHE A 139 -9.75 13.34 -16.08
C PHE A 139 -10.70 12.17 -15.86
N ASN A 140 -11.62 11.96 -16.80
CA ASN A 140 -12.54 10.83 -16.79
C ASN A 140 -11.92 9.64 -17.52
N ASN A 141 -11.13 8.86 -16.81
CA ASN A 141 -10.46 7.68 -17.33
C ASN A 141 -10.93 6.42 -16.61
N PRO A 142 -11.97 5.73 -17.13
CA PRO A 142 -12.51 4.55 -16.47
C PRO A 142 -11.54 3.37 -16.52
N ILE A 143 -11.58 2.52 -15.49
CA ILE A 143 -10.86 1.25 -15.49
C ILE A 143 -11.54 0.31 -16.51
N ASP A 144 -10.75 -0.31 -17.37
CA ASP A 144 -11.23 -1.35 -18.29
C ASP A 144 -11.65 -2.61 -17.50
N MET A 145 -12.96 -2.79 -17.36
CA MET A 145 -13.53 -3.90 -16.60
C MET A 145 -13.44 -5.24 -17.33
N ASP A 146 -13.28 -5.27 -18.65
CA ASP A 146 -13.09 -6.52 -19.39
C ASP A 146 -11.68 -7.06 -19.17
N MET A 147 -10.69 -6.18 -19.09
CA MET A 147 -9.34 -6.56 -18.64
C MET A 147 -9.35 -7.08 -17.20
N VAL A 148 -10.10 -6.44 -16.28
CA VAL A 148 -10.24 -6.92 -14.89
C VAL A 148 -10.83 -8.34 -14.87
N ARG A 149 -11.91 -8.58 -15.62
CA ARG A 149 -12.56 -9.90 -15.73
C ARG A 149 -11.65 -10.95 -16.36
N ALA A 150 -10.75 -10.54 -17.25
CA ALA A 150 -9.73 -11.40 -17.88
C ALA A 150 -8.47 -11.58 -17.02
N HIS A 151 -8.53 -11.33 -15.70
CA HIS A 151 -7.41 -11.43 -14.76
C HIS A 151 -6.22 -10.50 -15.05
N ARG A 152 -6.45 -9.42 -15.81
CA ARG A 152 -5.46 -8.35 -16.10
C ARG A 152 -5.72 -7.09 -15.28
N GLY A 153 -6.18 -7.25 -14.04
CA GLY A 153 -6.57 -6.14 -13.17
C GLY A 153 -5.44 -5.12 -12.91
N PHE A 154 -4.20 -5.59 -12.76
CA PHE A 154 -3.06 -4.69 -12.55
C PHE A 154 -2.77 -3.80 -13.77
N GLU A 155 -2.91 -4.35 -14.97
CA GLU A 155 -2.73 -3.60 -16.21
C GLU A 155 -3.87 -2.60 -16.42
N ALA A 156 -5.12 -3.02 -16.17
CA ALA A 156 -6.29 -2.16 -16.22
C ALA A 156 -6.16 -0.97 -15.26
N TYR A 157 -5.73 -1.24 -14.02
CA TYR A 157 -5.44 -0.20 -13.02
C TYR A 157 -4.36 0.77 -13.52
N SER A 158 -3.23 0.23 -13.99
CA SER A 158 -2.10 1.04 -14.47
C SER A 158 -2.52 2.01 -15.59
N LYS A 159 -3.34 1.54 -16.53
CA LYS A 159 -3.89 2.36 -17.62
C LYS A 159 -4.86 3.44 -17.12
N ALA A 160 -5.65 3.15 -16.09
CA ALA A 160 -6.63 4.10 -15.55
C ALA A 160 -5.98 5.24 -14.75
N VAL A 161 -4.89 4.96 -14.02
CA VAL A 161 -4.33 5.89 -13.03
C VAL A 161 -3.18 6.76 -13.55
N VAL A 162 -2.89 6.75 -14.86
CA VAL A 162 -1.79 7.54 -15.47
C VAL A 162 -1.78 9.01 -15.03
N PHE A 163 -2.97 9.62 -14.93
CA PHE A 163 -3.15 11.02 -14.52
C PHE A 163 -2.83 11.30 -13.04
N ARG A 164 -2.63 10.27 -12.20
CA ARG A 164 -2.27 10.44 -10.78
C ARG A 164 -0.76 10.63 -10.57
N GLY A 165 0.06 10.10 -11.47
CA GLY A 165 1.52 10.09 -11.32
C GLY A 165 2.26 11.06 -12.25
N GLU A 166 1.66 11.37 -13.40
CA GLU A 166 2.30 12.17 -14.46
C GLU A 166 1.66 13.56 -14.67
N GLY A 167 0.61 13.88 -13.89
CA GLY A 167 -0.16 15.12 -13.99
C GLY A 167 0.32 16.28 -13.13
#